data_AF-A0A921MD52-F1
#
_entry.id   AF-A0A921MD52-F1
#
_cell.length_a   1.000
_cell.length_b   1.000
_cell.length_c   1.000
_cell.angle_alpha   90.00
_cell.angle_beta   90.00
_cell.angle_gamma   90.00
#
_symmetry.space_group_name_H-M   'P 1'
#
loop_
_entity.id
_entity.type
_entity.pdbx_description
1 polymer ?
#
loop_
_entity_poly.entity_id
_entity_poly.type
_entity_poly.pdbx_seq_one_letter_code
_entity_poly.pdbx_strand_id
1 'polypeptide(L)'
;MNRGAAGRWAVSTAAGAAVLLVSGCGLVGVRLSDEAGAPLRVGAQQTMGPEPEPTETADPALEGMTQQNITFSGDCPARVGLYLPDDWTSNSTGSSFAAFPTTGGFDGPRLSVLCSDAFADSASASVSSTQEYQFTDDETQVVAEHMGQVGPGYSWVYEANLGSEETMASFSDEPTTAVAASIAYPISGKLYDLSVTYYFNTDDTETRDQAVASLSNLQVEGVTVSSPADW
;
A
#
# COMPACT_ATOMS: atom_id res chain seq x y z
N MET A 1 59.07 23.09 2.76
CA MET A 1 59.61 23.81 3.94
C MET A 1 58.46 24.53 4.63
N ASN A 2 58.44 24.51 5.98
CA ASN A 2 57.47 25.03 6.96
C ASN A 2 56.09 24.33 7.00
N ARG A 3 55.71 23.49 7.96
CA ARG A 3 55.71 23.45 9.46
C ARG A 3 54.73 24.40 10.16
N GLY A 4 53.81 23.78 10.91
CA GLY A 4 53.05 24.33 12.05
C GLY A 4 51.59 23.84 12.02
N ALA A 5 50.95 23.34 13.08
CA ALA A 5 51.35 22.99 14.43
C ALA A 5 50.27 22.06 15.02
N ALA A 6 50.66 21.21 15.97
CA ALA A 6 49.84 20.22 16.65
C ALA A 6 48.88 20.84 17.68
N GLY A 7 47.70 20.23 17.86
CA GLY A 7 46.82 20.44 19.02
C GLY A 7 46.32 19.10 19.55
N ARG A 8 46.89 18.63 20.67
CA ARG A 8 46.50 17.43 21.43
C ARG A 8 45.79 17.90 22.71
N TRP A 9 44.53 17.57 22.95
CA TRP A 9 43.86 17.54 24.27
C TRP A 9 42.52 16.79 24.08
N ALA A 10 41.98 15.94 24.93
CA ALA A 10 42.44 15.21 26.10
C ALA A 10 41.40 14.10 26.33
N VAL A 11 41.83 12.91 26.74
CA VAL A 11 40.96 11.82 27.20
C VAL A 11 40.49 12.18 28.62
N SER A 12 39.22 11.93 28.94
CA SER A 12 38.75 11.81 30.32
C SER A 12 37.63 10.79 30.42
N THR A 13 37.99 9.66 31.02
CA THR A 13 37.16 8.57 31.53
C THR A 13 36.34 9.01 32.74
N ALA A 14 35.08 8.58 32.83
CA ALA A 14 34.41 8.42 34.12
C ALA A 14 33.53 7.16 34.09
N ALA A 15 34.03 6.13 34.76
CA ALA A 15 33.30 4.92 35.09
C ALA A 15 32.35 5.21 36.26
N GLY A 16 31.15 4.65 36.20
CA GLY A 16 30.19 4.64 37.31
C GLY A 16 29.38 3.36 37.27
N ALA A 17 29.88 2.32 37.93
CA ALA A 17 29.12 1.11 38.23
C ALA A 17 28.65 1.18 39.69
N ALA A 18 27.37 0.97 39.94
CA ALA A 18 26.86 0.39 41.18
C ALA A 18 25.42 -0.10 40.99
N VAL A 19 25.27 -1.42 41.02
CA VAL A 19 24.02 -2.17 41.12
C VAL A 19 23.53 -2.12 42.57
N LEU A 20 22.24 -1.86 42.78
CA LEU A 20 21.54 -2.23 44.01
C LEU A 20 20.24 -2.95 43.64
N LEU A 21 20.22 -4.25 43.97
CA LEU A 21 19.05 -5.12 43.99
C LEU A 21 18.17 -4.77 45.19
N VAL A 22 16.86 -4.58 44.99
CA VAL A 22 15.85 -4.87 46.03
C VAL A 22 14.65 -5.56 45.39
N SER A 23 14.59 -6.85 45.68
CA SER A 23 13.43 -7.73 45.60
C SER A 23 12.24 -7.20 46.41
N GLY A 24 11.02 -7.30 45.87
CA GLY A 24 9.80 -7.03 46.64
C GLY A 24 8.54 -7.56 45.95
N CYS A 25 8.09 -8.74 46.37
CA CYS A 25 6.85 -9.36 45.96
C CYS A 25 5.64 -8.48 46.32
N GLY A 26 4.87 -8.06 45.32
CA GLY A 26 3.55 -7.46 45.52
C GLY A 26 2.52 -8.53 45.87
N LEU A 27 2.21 -8.65 47.16
CA LEU A 27 1.04 -9.37 47.66
C LEU A 27 -0.23 -8.68 47.14
N VAL A 28 -1.01 -9.40 46.32
CA VAL A 28 -2.40 -9.04 45.98
C VAL A 28 -3.22 -9.12 47.27
N GLY A 29 -3.53 -7.97 47.85
CA GLY A 29 -4.46 -7.87 48.98
C GLY A 29 -5.90 -8.01 48.49
N VAL A 30 -6.46 -9.21 48.60
CA VAL A 30 -7.91 -9.41 48.47
C VAL A 30 -8.56 -8.86 49.73
N ARG A 31 -9.24 -7.72 49.62
CA ARG A 31 -10.14 -7.22 50.68
C ARG A 31 -11.46 -7.96 50.55
N LEU A 32 -11.67 -8.97 51.39
CA LEU A 32 -13.02 -9.49 51.68
C LEU A 32 -13.67 -8.51 52.65
N SER A 33 -14.57 -7.67 52.13
CA SER A 33 -15.56 -6.98 52.98
C SER A 33 -16.65 -7.99 53.33
N ASP A 34 -16.73 -8.34 54.60
CA ASP A 34 -17.81 -9.12 55.19
C ASP A 34 -18.90 -8.13 55.60
N GLU A 35 -19.89 -7.92 54.71
CA GLU A 35 -21.09 -7.15 55.03
C GLU A 35 -22.35 -7.98 54.74
N ALA A 36 -23.25 -7.93 55.72
CA ALA A 36 -24.41 -8.78 55.86
C ALA A 36 -25.39 -8.67 54.67
N GLY A 37 -25.92 -9.84 54.27
CA GLY A 37 -26.74 -10.03 53.10
C GLY A 37 -27.95 -9.10 52.96
N ALA A 38 -27.97 -8.37 51.85
CA ALA A 38 -29.18 -7.82 51.26
C ALA A 38 -29.81 -8.87 50.32
N PRO A 39 -31.15 -8.92 50.16
CA PRO A 39 -31.81 -9.89 49.29
C PRO A 39 -31.38 -9.71 47.82
N LEU A 40 -30.86 -10.79 47.24
CA LEU A 40 -30.49 -10.92 45.83
C LEU A 40 -31.67 -10.51 44.93
N ARG A 41 -31.53 -9.41 44.18
CA ARG A 41 -32.40 -9.14 43.03
C ARG A 41 -31.87 -9.97 41.86
N VAL A 42 -32.46 -11.14 41.64
CA VAL A 42 -32.22 -11.93 40.43
C VAL A 42 -32.93 -11.23 39.28
N GLY A 43 -32.23 -10.33 38.59
CA GLY A 43 -32.59 -9.97 37.23
C GLY A 43 -32.25 -11.16 36.34
N ALA A 44 -33.24 -11.71 35.64
CA ALA A 44 -32.97 -12.67 34.59
C ALA A 44 -32.12 -11.95 33.53
N GLN A 45 -30.82 -12.26 33.49
CA GLN A 45 -29.94 -11.81 32.45
C GLN A 45 -30.47 -12.46 31.17
N GLN A 46 -31.05 -11.65 30.28
CA GLN A 46 -31.36 -12.12 28.93
C GLN A 46 -30.06 -12.66 28.38
N THR A 47 -30.04 -13.95 28.08
CA THR A 47 -28.95 -14.57 27.35
C THR A 47 -28.81 -13.78 26.07
N MET A 48 -27.71 -13.04 25.94
CA MET A 48 -27.31 -12.42 24.68
C MET A 48 -27.39 -13.52 23.63
N GLY A 49 -28.20 -13.30 22.59
CA GLY A 49 -28.27 -14.22 21.45
C GLY A 49 -26.87 -14.45 20.88
N PRO A 50 -26.67 -15.53 20.10
CA PRO A 50 -25.38 -15.80 19.50
C PRO A 50 -24.84 -14.53 18.84
N GLU A 51 -23.59 -14.19 19.17
CA GLU A 51 -22.86 -13.11 18.53
C GLU A 51 -22.97 -13.31 17.01
N PRO A 52 -23.47 -12.32 16.24
CA PRO A 52 -23.60 -12.48 14.81
C PRO A 52 -22.22 -12.84 14.26
N GLU A 53 -22.14 -13.93 13.49
CA GLU A 53 -20.90 -14.28 12.81
C GLU A 53 -20.45 -13.07 11.99
N PRO A 54 -19.16 -12.68 12.06
CA PRO A 54 -18.66 -11.57 11.27
C PRO A 54 -18.85 -11.95 9.81
N THR A 55 -19.87 -11.37 9.20
CA THR A 55 -19.99 -11.38 7.75
C THR A 55 -18.94 -10.37 7.32
N GLU A 56 -17.86 -10.80 6.67
CA GLU A 56 -16.99 -9.88 5.94
C GLU A 56 -17.90 -9.16 4.94
N THR A 57 -18.35 -7.97 5.31
CA THR A 57 -19.07 -7.10 4.38
C THR A 57 -18.02 -6.69 3.35
N ALA A 58 -18.10 -7.30 2.17
CA ALA A 58 -17.31 -6.86 1.03
C ALA A 58 -17.52 -5.35 0.86
N ASP A 59 -16.43 -4.63 0.60
CA ASP A 59 -16.47 -3.19 0.34
C ASP A 59 -17.50 -2.92 -0.77
N PRO A 60 -18.55 -2.10 -0.51
CA PRO A 60 -19.56 -1.81 -1.53
C PRO A 60 -18.97 -1.16 -2.78
N ALA A 61 -17.80 -0.52 -2.68
CA ALA A 61 -17.09 0.02 -3.85
C ALA A 61 -16.55 -1.08 -4.80
N LEU A 62 -16.51 -2.34 -4.35
CA LEU A 62 -16.08 -3.50 -5.15
C LEU A 62 -17.26 -4.27 -5.77
N GLU A 63 -18.49 -3.74 -5.71
CA GLU A 63 -19.63 -4.35 -6.39
C GLU A 63 -19.38 -4.46 -7.91
N GLY A 64 -19.59 -5.65 -8.47
CA GLY A 64 -19.32 -5.93 -9.90
C GLY A 64 -17.84 -6.11 -10.24
N MET A 65 -16.97 -6.27 -9.24
CA MET A 65 -15.55 -6.54 -9.41
C MET A 65 -15.15 -7.88 -8.79
N THR A 66 -14.27 -8.60 -9.48
CA THR A 66 -13.70 -9.87 -9.01
C THR A 66 -12.23 -9.70 -8.66
N GLN A 67 -11.83 -10.23 -7.50
CA GLN A 67 -10.44 -10.25 -7.09
C GLN A 67 -9.59 -11.13 -8.03
N GLN A 68 -8.51 -10.55 -8.54
CA GLN A 68 -7.47 -11.21 -9.31
C GLN A 68 -6.21 -11.37 -8.47
N ASN A 69 -5.68 -12.58 -8.44
CA ASN A 69 -4.39 -12.89 -7.82
C ASN A 69 -3.34 -13.09 -8.92
N ILE A 70 -2.58 -12.03 -9.18
CA ILE A 70 -1.54 -12.02 -10.21
C ILE A 70 -0.29 -12.70 -9.65
N THR A 71 0.16 -13.73 -10.36
CA THR A 71 1.49 -14.31 -10.20
C THR A 71 2.22 -14.17 -11.53
N PHE A 72 3.41 -13.61 -11.49
CA PHE A 72 4.24 -13.48 -12.68
C PHE A 72 4.91 -14.82 -13.02
N SER A 73 5.05 -15.10 -14.30
CA SER A 73 5.66 -16.34 -14.81
C SER A 73 7.16 -16.20 -15.10
N GLY A 74 7.72 -15.01 -14.89
CA GLY A 74 9.12 -14.66 -15.11
C GLY A 74 9.94 -14.51 -13.83
N ASP A 75 10.98 -13.66 -13.88
CA ASP A 75 11.97 -13.50 -12.80
C ASP A 75 11.45 -12.74 -11.56
N CYS A 76 10.25 -12.17 -11.63
CA CYS A 76 9.62 -11.51 -10.49
C CYS A 76 8.77 -12.50 -9.68
N PRO A 77 9.11 -12.77 -8.41
CA PRO A 77 8.36 -13.70 -7.55
C PRO A 77 7.18 -13.04 -6.83
N ALA A 78 6.88 -11.76 -7.10
CA ALA A 78 5.85 -11.02 -6.39
C ALA A 78 4.44 -11.54 -6.69
N ARG A 79 3.59 -11.46 -5.67
CA ARG A 79 2.15 -11.73 -5.71
C ARG A 79 1.40 -10.42 -5.51
N VAL A 80 0.53 -10.11 -6.46
CA VAL A 80 -0.30 -8.90 -6.43
C VAL A 80 -1.76 -9.33 -6.41
N GLY A 81 -2.52 -8.82 -5.44
CA GLY A 81 -3.97 -8.98 -5.36
C GLY A 81 -4.65 -7.66 -5.68
N LEU A 82 -5.53 -7.62 -6.68
CA LEU A 82 -6.30 -6.43 -7.06
C LEU A 82 -7.67 -6.81 -7.61
N TYR A 83 -8.59 -5.86 -7.71
CA TYR A 83 -9.94 -6.13 -8.21
C TYR A 83 -10.09 -5.65 -9.66
N LEU A 84 -10.71 -6.47 -10.50
CA LEU A 84 -11.06 -6.11 -11.87
C LEU A 84 -12.57 -6.14 -12.05
N PRO A 85 -13.14 -5.23 -12.85
CA PRO A 85 -14.55 -5.33 -13.24
C PRO A 85 -14.82 -6.66 -13.95
N ASP A 86 -16.00 -7.23 -13.72
CA ASP A 86 -16.36 -8.58 -14.19
C ASP A 86 -16.40 -8.71 -15.73
N ASP A 87 -16.57 -7.60 -16.44
CA ASP A 87 -16.60 -7.54 -17.90
C ASP A 87 -15.22 -7.29 -18.53
N TRP A 88 -14.16 -7.21 -17.72
CA TRP A 88 -12.79 -7.09 -18.21
C TRP A 88 -12.19 -8.46 -18.53
N THR A 89 -11.38 -8.50 -19.58
CA THR A 89 -10.51 -9.62 -19.89
C THR A 89 -9.07 -9.29 -19.51
N SER A 90 -8.26 -10.31 -19.22
CA SER A 90 -6.87 -10.12 -18.82
C SER A 90 -5.93 -11.14 -19.43
N ASN A 91 -4.67 -10.76 -19.53
CA ASN A 91 -3.57 -11.60 -19.98
C ASN A 91 -2.32 -11.36 -19.13
N SER A 92 -1.57 -12.42 -18.87
CA SER A 92 -0.27 -12.37 -18.18
C SER A 92 0.81 -12.95 -19.06
N THR A 93 1.94 -12.26 -19.15
CA THR A 93 3.11 -12.69 -19.92
C THR A 93 4.39 -12.32 -19.17
N GLY A 94 5.15 -13.31 -18.73
CA GLY A 94 6.42 -13.07 -18.02
C GLY A 94 6.20 -12.23 -16.77
N SER A 95 6.72 -11.00 -16.78
CA SER A 95 6.62 -10.03 -15.68
C SER A 95 5.57 -8.93 -15.88
N SER A 96 4.69 -9.07 -16.89
CA SER A 96 3.61 -8.13 -17.15
C SER A 96 2.24 -8.81 -17.07
N PHE A 97 1.26 -8.07 -16.58
CA PHE A 97 -0.16 -8.40 -16.65
C PHE A 97 -0.89 -7.19 -17.23
N ALA A 98 -1.84 -7.43 -18.13
CA ALA A 98 -2.69 -6.38 -18.66
C ALA A 98 -4.16 -6.82 -18.58
N ALA A 99 -5.04 -5.86 -18.41
CA ALA A 99 -6.48 -6.07 -18.48
C ALA A 99 -7.18 -4.90 -19.16
N PHE A 100 -8.30 -5.18 -19.82
CA PHE A 100 -9.08 -4.22 -20.58
C PHE A 100 -10.53 -4.71 -20.73
N PRO A 101 -11.52 -3.83 -20.96
CA PRO A 101 -12.90 -4.23 -21.20
C PRO A 101 -13.02 -5.21 -22.36
N THR A 102 -13.89 -6.22 -22.23
CA THR A 102 -14.16 -7.18 -23.31
C THR A 102 -14.76 -6.51 -24.54
N THR A 103 -15.49 -5.41 -24.33
CA THR A 103 -16.09 -4.58 -25.37
C THR A 103 -15.50 -3.17 -25.28
N GLY A 104 -14.60 -2.80 -26.19
CA GLY A 104 -13.95 -1.48 -26.15
C GLY A 104 -12.76 -1.31 -27.10
N GLY A 105 -12.18 -2.43 -27.58
CA GLY A 105 -10.98 -2.36 -28.43
C GLY A 105 -9.76 -1.88 -27.65
N PHE A 106 -8.72 -1.41 -28.35
CA PHE A 106 -7.46 -0.99 -27.73
C PHE A 106 -7.41 0.49 -27.32
N ASP A 107 -8.45 1.24 -27.66
CA ASP A 107 -8.57 2.70 -27.45
C ASP A 107 -9.39 3.02 -26.19
N GLY A 108 -9.79 1.99 -25.44
CA GLY A 108 -10.56 2.11 -24.20
C GLY A 108 -9.69 1.99 -22.94
N PRO A 109 -10.32 2.05 -21.76
CA PRO A 109 -9.61 1.99 -20.50
C PRO A 109 -8.82 0.69 -20.37
N ARG A 110 -7.72 0.75 -19.61
CA ARG A 110 -6.82 -0.41 -19.46
C ARG A 110 -6.10 -0.37 -18.12
N LEU A 111 -5.75 -1.56 -17.65
CA LEU A 111 -4.84 -1.77 -16.53
C LEU A 111 -3.55 -2.38 -17.07
N SER A 112 -2.43 -1.84 -16.63
CA SER A 112 -1.11 -2.45 -16.76
C SER A 112 -0.54 -2.73 -15.38
N VAL A 113 -0.04 -3.95 -15.18
CA VAL A 113 0.79 -4.31 -14.04
C VAL A 113 2.14 -4.80 -14.55
N LEU A 114 3.21 -4.16 -14.12
CA LEU A 114 4.57 -4.55 -14.47
C LEU A 114 5.36 -4.86 -13.19
N CYS A 115 6.17 -5.90 -13.26
CA CYS A 115 7.20 -6.16 -12.27
C CYS A 115 8.60 -6.20 -12.89
N SER A 116 9.58 -5.63 -12.21
CA SER A 116 11.00 -5.70 -12.59
C SER A 116 11.91 -5.72 -11.37
N ASP A 117 13.18 -6.12 -11.56
CA ASP A 117 14.21 -5.92 -10.55
C ASP A 117 14.39 -4.41 -10.29
N ALA A 118 14.51 -4.04 -9.02
CA ALA A 118 14.86 -2.70 -8.59
C ALA A 118 16.34 -2.64 -8.18
N PHE A 119 17.02 -1.55 -8.54
CA PHE A 119 18.46 -1.38 -8.30
C PHE A 119 18.78 -0.27 -7.29
N ALA A 120 17.76 0.22 -6.57
CA ALA A 120 17.93 1.23 -5.54
C ALA A 120 18.47 0.64 -4.22
N ASP A 121 19.05 1.50 -3.38
CA ASP A 121 19.59 1.12 -2.06
C ASP A 121 18.50 0.70 -1.05
N SER A 122 17.25 1.14 -1.26
CA SER A 122 16.10 0.80 -0.43
C SER A 122 14.79 0.90 -1.22
N ALA A 123 13.72 0.31 -0.68
CA ALA A 123 12.37 0.43 -1.24
C ALA A 123 11.91 1.89 -1.36
N SER A 124 12.09 2.68 -0.29
CA SER A 124 11.73 4.10 -0.31
C SER A 124 12.55 4.91 -1.31
N ALA A 125 13.84 4.61 -1.46
CA ALA A 125 14.69 5.26 -2.45
C ALA A 125 14.24 4.95 -3.88
N SER A 126 13.83 3.69 -4.16
CA SER A 126 13.29 3.30 -5.47
C SER A 126 12.03 4.10 -5.80
N VAL A 127 11.06 4.12 -4.88
CA VAL A 127 9.78 4.83 -5.08
C VAL A 127 9.98 6.33 -5.18
N SER A 128 10.82 6.94 -4.34
CA SER A 128 11.11 8.38 -4.43
C SER A 128 11.79 8.74 -5.74
N SER A 129 12.69 7.90 -6.25
CA SER A 129 13.28 8.09 -7.58
C SER A 129 12.23 7.99 -8.67
N THR A 130 11.30 7.03 -8.58
CA THR A 130 10.19 6.94 -9.53
C THR A 130 9.34 8.20 -9.48
N GLN A 131 8.92 8.66 -8.30
CA GLN A 131 8.12 9.89 -8.15
C GLN A 131 8.80 11.12 -8.76
N GLU A 132 10.11 11.29 -8.57
CA GLU A 132 10.86 12.43 -9.10
C GLU A 132 10.93 12.44 -10.64
N TYR A 133 10.92 11.28 -11.29
CA TYR A 133 11.17 11.14 -12.73
C TYR A 133 10.02 10.48 -13.51
N GLN A 134 8.87 10.22 -12.89
CA GLN A 134 7.73 9.52 -13.51
C GLN A 134 7.11 10.32 -14.65
N PHE A 135 7.07 11.64 -14.49
CA PHE A 135 6.44 12.57 -15.41
C PHE A 135 7.49 13.55 -15.95
N THR A 136 7.50 13.74 -17.26
CA THR A 136 8.37 14.67 -17.98
C THR A 136 7.60 15.81 -18.64
N ASP A 137 6.30 15.64 -18.85
CA ASP A 137 5.39 16.66 -19.36
C ASP A 137 5.02 17.64 -18.23
N ASP A 138 5.19 18.94 -18.45
CA ASP A 138 4.90 19.97 -17.44
C ASP A 138 3.40 20.28 -17.31
N GLU A 139 2.57 19.78 -18.23
CA GLU A 139 1.11 19.84 -18.15
C GLU A 139 0.54 18.74 -17.25
N THR A 140 1.31 17.70 -16.91
CA THR A 140 0.87 16.63 -16.02
C THR A 140 0.68 17.11 -14.59
N GLN A 141 -0.47 16.78 -14.01
CA GLN A 141 -0.86 17.19 -12.66
C GLN A 141 -1.24 15.98 -11.83
N VAL A 142 -0.46 15.72 -10.78
CA VAL A 142 -0.86 14.79 -9.70
C VAL A 142 -1.89 15.51 -8.84
N VAL A 143 -3.12 14.97 -8.81
CA VAL A 143 -4.27 15.60 -8.14
C VAL A 143 -4.57 14.99 -6.77
N ALA A 144 -4.16 13.74 -6.55
CA ALA A 144 -4.20 13.06 -5.28
C ALA A 144 -2.99 12.13 -5.17
N GLU A 145 -2.37 12.05 -3.99
CA GLU A 145 -1.28 11.10 -3.77
C GLU A 145 -1.08 10.71 -2.30
N HIS A 146 -0.51 9.53 -2.11
CA HIS A 146 -0.10 9.03 -0.82
C HIS A 146 1.16 8.20 -0.94
N MET A 147 2.15 8.51 -0.09
CA MET A 147 3.32 7.66 0.10
C MET A 147 3.23 6.94 1.44
N GLY A 148 3.58 5.66 1.44
CA GLY A 148 3.38 4.83 2.62
C GLY A 148 4.26 3.60 2.66
N GLN A 149 4.37 3.02 3.84
CA GLN A 149 5.03 1.74 4.04
C GLN A 149 4.05 0.59 3.75
N VAL A 150 4.51 -0.43 3.03
CA VAL A 150 3.75 -1.65 2.73
C VAL A 150 4.57 -2.86 3.18
N GLY A 151 4.36 -3.29 4.43
CA GLY A 151 5.20 -4.31 5.06
C GLY A 151 6.68 -3.90 5.06
N PRO A 152 7.62 -4.69 4.48
CA PRO A 152 9.01 -4.30 4.30
C PRO A 152 9.26 -3.42 3.06
N GLY A 153 8.25 -3.19 2.22
CA GLY A 153 8.31 -2.35 1.04
C GLY A 153 7.85 -0.90 1.28
N TYR A 154 7.79 -0.14 0.20
CA TYR A 154 7.32 1.25 0.18
C TYR A 154 6.47 1.49 -1.07
N SER A 155 5.53 2.42 -1.00
CA SER A 155 4.61 2.70 -2.09
C SER A 155 4.37 4.19 -2.27
N TRP A 156 4.02 4.55 -3.50
CA TRP A 156 3.44 5.82 -3.89
C TRP A 156 2.20 5.52 -4.74
N VAL A 157 1.03 5.87 -4.22
CA VAL A 157 -0.26 5.69 -4.88
C VAL A 157 -0.79 7.07 -5.24
N TYR A 158 -1.25 7.26 -6.48
CA TYR A 158 -1.61 8.58 -6.98
C TYR A 158 -2.71 8.53 -8.05
N GLU A 159 -3.35 9.67 -8.23
CA GLU A 159 -4.14 10.02 -9.40
C GLU A 159 -3.48 11.21 -10.11
N ALA A 160 -3.35 11.13 -11.43
CA ALA A 160 -2.77 12.18 -12.24
C ALA A 160 -3.57 12.42 -13.52
N ASN A 161 -3.75 13.68 -13.88
CA ASN A 161 -4.19 14.09 -15.21
C ASN A 161 -2.94 14.27 -16.07
N LEU A 162 -2.84 13.49 -17.15
CA LEU A 162 -1.64 13.41 -17.97
C LEU A 162 -1.62 14.51 -19.04
N GLY A 163 -0.45 15.09 -19.23
CA GLY A 163 -0.14 15.95 -20.37
C GLY A 163 -0.03 15.14 -21.67
N SER A 164 -0.08 15.85 -22.79
CA SER A 164 -0.18 15.24 -24.12
C SER A 164 0.99 14.32 -24.49
N GLU A 165 2.20 14.54 -23.95
CA GLU A 165 3.37 13.71 -24.21
C GLU A 165 3.32 12.37 -23.45
N GLU A 166 2.48 12.28 -22.42
CA GLU A 166 2.33 11.12 -21.54
C GLU A 166 1.02 10.36 -21.78
N THR A 167 0.09 10.97 -22.52
CA THR A 167 -1.10 10.29 -23.04
C THR A 167 -0.69 9.10 -23.88
N MET A 168 -1.29 7.96 -23.58
CA MET A 168 -1.03 6.73 -24.30
C MET A 168 -1.60 6.84 -25.72
N ALA A 169 -0.78 6.52 -26.73
CA ALA A 169 -1.09 6.69 -28.16
C ALA A 169 -2.44 6.10 -28.62
N SER A 170 -3.02 5.17 -27.86
CA SER A 170 -4.36 4.61 -28.12
C SER A 170 -5.53 5.54 -27.78
N PHE A 171 -5.34 6.56 -26.94
CA PHE A 171 -6.39 7.52 -26.54
C PHE A 171 -6.35 8.83 -27.35
N SER A 172 -5.61 8.84 -28.48
CA SER A 172 -5.36 9.96 -29.41
C SER A 172 -6.04 11.31 -29.08
N ASP A 173 -5.24 12.29 -28.64
CA ASP A 173 -5.60 13.68 -28.30
C ASP A 173 -6.66 13.88 -27.20
N GLU A 174 -7.19 12.82 -26.57
CA GLU A 174 -8.13 12.96 -25.46
C GLU A 174 -7.41 13.11 -24.10
N PRO A 175 -7.92 13.98 -23.21
CA PRO A 175 -7.41 14.07 -21.84
C PRO A 175 -7.45 12.71 -21.16
N THR A 176 -6.29 12.26 -20.68
CA THR A 176 -6.13 10.95 -20.05
C THR A 176 -5.83 11.11 -18.57
N THR A 177 -6.49 10.31 -17.75
CA THR A 177 -6.20 10.19 -16.32
C THR A 177 -5.51 8.86 -16.05
N ALA A 178 -4.53 8.89 -15.16
CA ALA A 178 -3.89 7.71 -14.60
C ALA A 178 -4.22 7.59 -13.11
N VAL A 179 -4.71 6.44 -12.69
CA VAL A 179 -4.86 6.05 -11.28
C VAL A 179 -3.90 4.88 -11.05
N ALA A 180 -2.88 5.09 -10.23
CA ALA A 180 -1.70 4.22 -10.21
C ALA A 180 -1.10 4.00 -8.83
N ALA A 181 -0.32 2.92 -8.73
CA ALA A 181 0.57 2.62 -7.61
C ALA A 181 1.96 2.23 -8.13
N SER A 182 2.99 2.89 -7.62
CA SER A 182 4.39 2.52 -7.75
C SER A 182 4.88 1.96 -6.42
N ILE A 183 5.34 0.72 -6.41
CA ILE A 183 5.64 -0.03 -5.18
C ILE A 183 7.00 -0.69 -5.34
N ALA A 184 7.87 -0.50 -4.35
CA ALA A 184 9.12 -1.26 -4.27
C ALA A 184 9.04 -2.23 -3.10
N TYR A 185 9.27 -3.52 -3.35
CA TYR A 185 9.07 -4.57 -2.35
C TYR A 185 10.24 -5.56 -2.31
N PRO A 186 10.87 -5.77 -1.14
CA PRO A 186 11.95 -6.73 -1.01
C PRO A 186 11.42 -8.17 -0.87
N ILE A 187 11.89 -9.07 -1.72
CA ILE A 187 11.54 -10.50 -1.70
C ILE A 187 12.83 -11.32 -1.77
N SER A 188 13.04 -12.17 -0.76
CA SER A 188 14.20 -13.09 -0.68
C SER A 188 15.56 -12.39 -0.86
N GLY A 189 15.70 -11.17 -0.33
CA GLY A 189 16.96 -10.40 -0.36
C GLY A 189 17.22 -9.62 -1.66
N LYS A 190 16.28 -9.63 -2.60
CA LYS A 190 16.27 -8.74 -3.79
C LYS A 190 15.13 -7.74 -3.68
N LEU A 191 15.30 -6.56 -4.29
CA LEU A 191 14.26 -5.54 -4.38
C LEU A 191 13.60 -5.62 -5.76
N TYR A 192 12.28 -5.49 -5.82
CA TYR A 192 11.50 -5.46 -7.06
C TYR A 192 10.65 -4.21 -7.10
N ASP A 193 10.54 -3.60 -8.28
CA ASP A 193 9.61 -2.52 -8.56
C ASP A 193 8.35 -3.11 -9.22
N LEU A 194 7.20 -2.69 -8.71
CA LEU A 194 5.87 -3.03 -9.16
C LEU A 194 5.17 -1.73 -9.56
N SER A 195 4.70 -1.67 -10.80
CA SER A 195 3.82 -0.59 -11.29
C SER A 195 2.45 -1.18 -11.56
N VAL A 196 1.41 -0.60 -10.98
CA VAL A 196 0.00 -0.91 -11.24
C VAL A 196 -0.63 0.37 -11.73
N THR A 197 -1.09 0.44 -12.98
CA THR A 197 -1.59 1.70 -13.56
C THR A 197 -2.84 1.46 -14.39
N TYR A 198 -3.92 2.12 -14.01
CA TYR A 198 -5.09 2.31 -14.84
C TYR A 198 -4.89 3.54 -15.71
N TYR A 199 -5.22 3.44 -17.00
CA TYR A 199 -5.31 4.56 -17.94
C TYR A 199 -6.71 4.60 -18.52
N PHE A 200 -7.32 5.78 -18.57
CA PHE A 200 -8.67 6.00 -19.09
C PHE A 200 -8.87 7.49 -19.42
N ASN A 201 -9.92 7.79 -20.18
CA ASN A 201 -10.28 9.18 -20.48
C ASN A 201 -10.71 9.92 -19.21
N THR A 202 -10.31 11.17 -19.04
CA THR A 202 -10.58 11.96 -17.82
C THR A 202 -12.08 12.11 -17.49
N ASP A 203 -12.96 12.02 -18.49
CA ASP A 203 -14.41 12.10 -18.29
C ASP A 203 -15.08 10.74 -17.99
N ASP A 204 -14.33 9.63 -18.04
CA ASP A 204 -14.79 8.29 -17.66
C ASP A 204 -14.77 8.11 -16.14
N THR A 205 -15.78 8.68 -15.48
CA THR A 205 -15.94 8.60 -14.02
C THR A 205 -16.20 7.18 -13.52
N GLU A 206 -16.80 6.31 -14.35
CA GLU A 206 -17.08 4.93 -13.98
C GLU A 206 -15.77 4.14 -13.86
N THR A 207 -14.90 4.21 -14.86
CA THR A 207 -13.57 3.58 -14.78
C THR A 207 -12.74 4.19 -13.66
N ARG A 208 -12.83 5.50 -13.43
CA ARG A 208 -12.16 6.15 -12.30
C ARG A 208 -12.55 5.53 -10.97
N ASP A 209 -13.85 5.41 -10.69
CA ASP A 209 -14.36 4.87 -9.44
C ASP A 209 -13.93 3.40 -9.24
N GLN A 210 -13.95 2.60 -10.31
CA GLN A 210 -13.45 1.22 -10.30
C GLN A 210 -11.94 1.15 -10.02
N ALA A 211 -11.13 2.02 -10.65
CA ALA A 211 -9.69 2.09 -10.44
C ALA A 211 -9.35 2.48 -8.99
N VAL A 212 -10.06 3.48 -8.44
CA VAL A 212 -9.93 3.92 -7.06
C VAL A 212 -10.31 2.80 -6.08
N ALA A 213 -11.43 2.11 -6.30
CA ALA A 213 -11.87 1.00 -5.45
C ALA A 213 -10.85 -0.15 -5.46
N SER A 214 -10.33 -0.49 -6.65
CA SER A 214 -9.30 -1.52 -6.82
C SER A 214 -8.00 -1.15 -6.11
N LEU A 215 -7.47 0.07 -6.33
CA LEU A 215 -6.21 0.50 -5.71
C LEU A 215 -6.31 0.70 -4.20
N SER A 216 -7.48 1.12 -3.69
CA SER A 216 -7.73 1.21 -2.25
C SER A 216 -7.74 -0.16 -1.56
N ASN A 217 -7.94 -1.24 -2.35
CA ASN A 217 -7.91 -2.62 -1.89
C ASN A 217 -6.71 -3.42 -2.45
N LEU A 218 -5.72 -2.74 -3.04
CA LEU A 218 -4.53 -3.36 -3.62
C LEU A 218 -3.70 -4.05 -2.55
N GLN A 219 -3.21 -5.24 -2.85
CA GLN A 219 -2.34 -6.02 -1.96
C GLN A 219 -1.06 -6.44 -2.67
N VAL A 220 0.06 -6.36 -1.96
CA VAL A 220 1.34 -6.94 -2.37
C VAL A 220 1.80 -7.88 -1.28
N GLU A 221 2.07 -9.14 -1.65
CA GLU A 221 2.45 -10.20 -0.70
C GLU A 221 1.43 -10.37 0.45
N GLY A 222 0.15 -10.12 0.18
CA GLY A 222 -0.95 -10.18 1.16
C GLY A 222 -0.99 -9.00 2.13
N VAL A 223 -0.20 -7.95 1.91
CA VAL A 223 -0.23 -6.70 2.69
C VAL A 223 -0.93 -5.62 1.86
N THR A 224 -1.96 -5.00 2.43
CA THR A 224 -2.66 -3.88 1.81
C THR A 224 -1.74 -2.68 1.60
N VAL A 225 -1.79 -2.12 0.41
CA VAL A 225 -1.10 -0.88 0.04
C VAL A 225 -1.98 0.30 0.48
N SER A 226 -1.41 1.25 1.22
CA SER A 226 -2.17 2.45 1.64
C SER A 226 -2.37 3.41 0.46
N SER A 227 -3.60 3.90 0.30
CA SER A 227 -4.02 4.83 -0.74
C SER A 227 -4.30 6.23 -0.17
N PRO A 228 -4.45 7.26 -1.03
CA PRO A 228 -5.03 8.55 -0.65
C PRO A 228 -6.35 8.38 0.12
N ALA A 229 -6.57 9.26 1.11
CA ALA A 229 -7.85 9.35 1.82
C ALA A 229 -8.85 10.25 1.07
N ASP A 230 -8.32 11.14 0.24
CA ASP A 230 -8.97 12.12 -0.60
C ASP A 230 -8.58 11.85 -2.07
N TRP A 231 -9.28 10.90 -2.68
CA TRP A 231 -9.29 10.71 -4.14
C TRP A 231 -10.13 11.80 -4.81
#